data_AF-A0A412ITV4-F1
#
_entry.id   AF-A0A412ITV4-F1
#
_cell.length_a   1.000
_cell.length_b   1.000
_cell.length_c   1.000
_cell.angle_alpha   90.00
_cell.angle_beta   90.00
_cell.angle_gamma   90.00
#
_symmetry.space_group_name_H-M   'P 1'
#
loop_
_entity.id
_entity.type
_entity.pdbx_description
1 polymer ?
#
loop_
_entity_poly.entity_id
_entity_poly.type
_entity_poly.pdbx_seq_one_letter_code
_entity_poly.pdbx_strand_id
1 'polypeptide(L)'
;MAEMNHKSIEELEKDVKKIETDCSFQGSQTRYYYTLEDMMRIFSCGRNTVYKILNTKGFPCLRVGKKYCIPIEPFRKWVNENATAYIATEEKELAVK
;
A
#
# COMPACT_ATOMS: atom_id res chain seq x y z
N MET A 1 -10.20 -13.73 44.53
CA MET A 1 -10.22 -14.42 43.23
C MET A 1 -11.55 -14.08 42.58
N ALA A 2 -11.54 -13.21 41.57
CA ALA A 2 -12.73 -12.92 40.79
C ALA A 2 -12.35 -13.13 39.32
N GLU A 3 -13.16 -13.95 38.67
CA GLU A 3 -13.01 -14.47 37.34
C GLU A 3 -12.68 -13.41 36.29
N MET A 4 -11.66 -13.76 35.52
CA MET A 4 -11.36 -13.36 34.15
C MET A 4 -12.60 -12.88 33.36
N ASN A 5 -12.55 -11.62 32.94
CA ASN A 5 -13.36 -11.09 31.84
C ASN A 5 -13.04 -11.87 30.57
N HIS A 6 -13.79 -12.93 30.29
CA HIS A 6 -13.92 -13.38 28.90
C HIS A 6 -14.97 -12.48 28.27
N LYS A 7 -14.55 -11.34 27.70
CA LYS A 7 -15.39 -10.73 26.67
C LYS A 7 -15.61 -11.81 25.62
N SER A 8 -16.87 -12.22 25.41
CA SER A 8 -17.24 -13.15 24.36
C SER A 8 -16.63 -12.64 23.05
N ILE A 9 -16.10 -13.54 22.26
CA ILE A 9 -15.47 -13.22 20.96
C ILE A 9 -16.44 -12.40 20.08
N GLU A 10 -17.75 -12.62 20.24
CA GLU A 10 -18.84 -11.88 19.59
C GLU A 10 -18.88 -10.38 19.92
N GLU A 11 -18.37 -9.98 21.09
CA GLU A 11 -18.30 -8.59 21.52
C GLU A 11 -17.08 -7.87 20.92
N LEU A 12 -16.00 -8.62 20.63
CA LEU A 12 -14.81 -8.11 19.93
C LEU A 12 -15.04 -7.95 18.41
N GLU A 13 -15.85 -8.81 17.79
CA GLU A 13 -16.18 -8.70 16.35
C GLU A 13 -17.02 -7.45 16.02
N LYS A 14 -17.83 -6.99 16.98
CA LYS A 14 -18.60 -5.74 16.83
C LYS A 14 -17.74 -4.48 16.86
N ASP A 15 -16.64 -4.48 17.62
CA ASP A 15 -15.72 -3.34 17.67
C ASP A 15 -14.83 -3.23 16.42
N VAL A 16 -14.41 -4.36 15.83
CA VAL A 16 -13.68 -4.35 14.54
C VAL A 16 -14.56 -3.75 13.43
N LYS A 17 -15.85 -4.10 13.41
CA LYS A 17 -16.80 -3.59 12.41
C LYS A 17 -17.12 -2.09 12.57
N LYS A 18 -16.95 -1.55 13.78
CA LYS A 18 -17.13 -0.12 14.06
C LYS A 18 -15.97 0.73 13.54
N ILE A 19 -14.75 0.17 13.43
CA ILE A 19 -13.59 0.86 12.83
C ILE A 19 -13.79 1.08 11.33
N GLU A 20 -14.53 0.19 10.65
CA GLU A 20 -14.75 0.30 9.19
C GLU A 20 -15.90 1.25 8.80
N THR A 21 -16.75 1.71 9.74
CA THR A 21 -18.05 2.31 9.37
C THR A 21 -18.19 3.83 9.64
N ASP A 22 -17.29 4.47 10.40
CA ASP A 22 -17.29 5.94 10.51
C ASP A 22 -16.12 6.55 9.73
N CYS A 23 -16.21 6.51 8.40
CA CYS A 23 -15.41 7.39 7.55
C CYS A 23 -16.31 8.42 6.87
N SER A 24 -16.88 9.29 7.69
CA SER A 24 -17.30 10.62 7.27
C SER A 24 -16.44 11.61 8.04
N PHE A 25 -15.68 12.45 7.31
CA PHE A 25 -14.92 13.63 7.77
C PHE A 25 -13.38 13.45 7.85
N GLN A 26 -12.70 13.82 6.75
CA GLN A 26 -11.23 13.94 6.58
C GLN A 26 -10.37 12.83 7.21
N GLY A 27 -10.50 11.59 6.71
CA GLY A 27 -9.77 10.42 7.23
C GLY A 27 -8.95 9.72 6.15
N SER A 28 -7.83 9.12 6.57
CA SER A 28 -6.92 8.30 5.79
C SER A 28 -7.65 7.13 5.10
N GLN A 29 -8.16 7.35 3.89
CA GLN A 29 -8.62 6.25 3.04
C GLN A 29 -7.38 5.48 2.55
N THR A 30 -7.20 4.24 3.00
CA THR A 30 -6.17 3.34 2.46
C THR A 30 -6.46 3.11 0.98
N ARG A 31 -5.78 3.84 0.10
CA ARG A 31 -5.86 3.61 -1.34
C ARG A 31 -5.23 2.24 -1.62
N TYR A 32 -5.94 1.36 -2.31
CA TYR A 32 -5.41 0.03 -2.70
C TYR A 32 -4.59 0.06 -3.98
N TYR A 33 -4.68 1.17 -4.73
CA TYR A 33 -4.00 1.35 -6.01
C TYR A 33 -3.58 2.81 -6.20
N TYR A 34 -2.46 2.99 -6.90
CA TYR A 34 -2.02 4.27 -7.41
C TYR A 34 -2.63 4.53 -8.79
N THR A 35 -2.90 5.79 -9.06
CA THR A 35 -3.29 6.29 -10.37
C THR A 35 -2.06 6.75 -11.17
N LEU A 36 -2.28 7.09 -12.45
CA LEU A 36 -1.25 7.73 -13.28
C LEU A 36 -0.69 9.00 -12.62
N GLU A 37 -1.57 9.82 -12.01
CA GLU A 37 -1.15 11.07 -11.35
C GLU A 37 -0.32 10.80 -10.10
N ASP A 38 -0.66 9.78 -9.33
CA ASP A 38 0.15 9.35 -8.19
C ASP A 38 1.54 8.90 -8.66
N MET A 39 1.62 8.14 -9.76
CA MET A 39 2.90 7.71 -10.35
C MET A 39 3.73 8.89 -10.85
N MET A 40 3.10 9.92 -11.43
CA MET A 40 3.80 11.15 -11.79
C MET A 40 4.40 11.85 -10.57
N ARG A 41 3.69 11.85 -9.43
CA ARG A 41 4.18 12.43 -8.17
C ARG A 41 5.31 11.58 -7.56
N ILE A 42 5.14 10.26 -7.53
CA ILE A 42 6.12 9.31 -6.96
C ILE A 42 7.43 9.36 -7.75
N PHE A 43 7.35 9.29 -9.08
CA PHE A 43 8.53 9.30 -9.95
C PHE A 43 9.02 10.70 -10.32
N SER A 44 8.28 11.76 -9.95
CA SER A 44 8.55 13.15 -10.38
C SER A 44 8.79 13.27 -11.89
N CYS A 45 8.00 12.54 -12.68
CA CYS A 45 8.16 12.38 -14.12
C CYS A 45 6.93 12.86 -14.88
N GLY A 46 7.13 13.35 -16.10
CA GLY A 46 6.04 13.73 -17.00
C GLY A 46 5.19 12.54 -17.44
N ARG A 47 3.93 12.80 -17.86
CA ARG A 47 2.96 11.79 -18.31
C ARG A 47 3.56 10.79 -19.32
N ASN A 48 4.28 11.30 -20.32
CA ASN A 48 4.86 10.47 -21.38
C ASN A 48 5.90 9.48 -20.83
N THR A 49 6.71 9.90 -19.86
CA THR A 49 7.69 9.04 -19.20
C THR A 49 7.00 7.98 -18.35
N VAL A 50 5.95 8.37 -17.61
CA VAL A 50 5.15 7.42 -16.82
C VAL A 50 4.48 6.37 -17.72
N TYR A 51 3.94 6.75 -18.89
CA TYR A 51 3.40 5.77 -19.84
C TYR A 51 4.46 4.79 -20.35
N LYS A 52 5.69 5.24 -20.56
CA LYS A 52 6.80 4.34 -20.94
C LYS A 52 7.08 3.34 -19.81
N ILE A 53 7.12 3.80 -18.56
CA ILE A 53 7.32 2.95 -17.38
C ILE A 53 6.19 1.92 -17.23
N LEU A 54 4.93 2.36 -17.37
CA LEU A 54 3.76 1.48 -17.30
C LEU A 54 3.75 0.42 -18.41
N ASN A 55 4.32 0.73 -19.57
CA ASN A 55 4.46 -0.20 -20.69
C ASN A 55 5.73 -1.06 -20.61
N THR A 56 6.57 -0.90 -19.59
CA THR A 56 7.75 -1.74 -19.38
C THR A 56 7.31 -3.16 -19.05
N LYS A 57 7.94 -4.16 -19.68
CA LYS A 57 7.66 -5.57 -19.41
C LYS A 57 7.92 -5.89 -17.94
N GLY A 58 6.92 -6.48 -17.28
CA GLY A 58 6.99 -6.86 -15.86
C GLY A 58 6.54 -5.77 -14.88
N PHE A 59 6.15 -4.56 -15.35
CA PHE A 59 5.59 -3.56 -14.46
C PHE A 59 4.17 -3.94 -13.99
N PRO A 60 3.85 -3.84 -12.69
CA PRO A 60 2.56 -4.27 -12.15
C PRO A 60 1.46 -3.23 -12.39
N CYS A 61 0.99 -3.12 -13.64
CA CYS A 61 -0.15 -2.27 -13.98
C CYS A 61 -1.40 -3.07 -14.35
N LEU A 62 -2.55 -2.60 -13.91
CA LEU A 62 -3.87 -3.06 -14.35
C LEU A 62 -4.52 -1.95 -15.18
N ARG A 63 -5.02 -2.31 -16.37
CA ARG A 63 -5.78 -1.39 -17.21
C ARG A 63 -7.27 -1.63 -16.99
N VAL A 64 -7.93 -0.70 -16.29
CA VAL A 64 -9.38 -0.72 -16.08
C VAL A 64 -10.01 0.29 -17.05
N GLY A 65 -10.43 -0.22 -18.21
CA GLY A 65 -10.97 0.59 -19.30
C GLY A 65 -9.94 1.58 -19.87
N LYS A 66 -10.16 2.88 -19.61
CA LYS A 66 -9.27 3.99 -20.02
C LYS A 66 -8.27 4.40 -18.94
N LYS A 67 -8.38 3.84 -17.73
CA LYS A 67 -7.55 4.22 -16.58
C LYS A 67 -6.50 3.16 -16.30
N TYR A 68 -5.35 3.61 -15.81
CA TYR A 68 -4.30 2.76 -15.26
C TYR A 68 -4.40 2.75 -13.75
N CYS A 69 -4.47 1.55 -13.19
CA CYS A 69 -4.49 1.29 -11.75
C CYS A 69 -3.26 0.45 -11.43
N ILE A 70 -2.40 0.94 -10.54
CA ILE A 70 -1.17 0.26 -10.14
C ILE A 70 -1.37 -0.22 -8.71
N PRO A 71 -1.55 -1.53 -8.46
CA PRO A 71 -1.80 -2.00 -7.11
C PRO A 71 -0.55 -1.77 -6.24
N ILE A 72 -0.75 -1.32 -5.00
CA ILE A 72 0.36 -0.86 -4.14
C ILE A 72 1.33 -2.00 -3.82
N GLU A 73 0.80 -3.16 -3.44
CA GLU A 73 1.62 -4.30 -3.00
C GLU A 73 2.59 -4.81 -4.09
N PRO A 74 2.14 -5.17 -5.31
CA PRO A 74 3.05 -5.61 -6.36
C PRO A 74 3.98 -4.50 -6.83
N PHE A 75 3.56 -3.23 -6.77
CA PHE A 75 4.45 -2.10 -7.05
C PHE A 75 5.63 -2.04 -6.08
N ARG A 76 5.39 -2.19 -4.76
CA ARG A 76 6.47 -2.22 -3.76
C ARG A 76 7.45 -3.36 -4.01
N LYS A 77 6.94 -4.55 -4.34
CA LYS A 77 7.77 -5.70 -4.70
C LYS A 77 8.63 -5.41 -5.93
N TRP A 78 8.01 -4.89 -6.99
CA TRP A 78 8.70 -4.54 -8.22
C TRP A 78 9.80 -3.50 -7.99
N VAL A 79 9.55 -2.47 -7.16
CA VAL A 79 10.56 -1.47 -6.80
C VAL A 79 11.74 -2.13 -6.07
N ASN A 80 11.48 -3.01 -5.09
CA ASN A 80 12.54 -3.72 -4.38
C ASN A 80 13.38 -4.62 -5.29
N GLU A 81 12.76 -5.30 -6.26
CA GLU A 81 13.46 -6.17 -7.22
C GLU A 81 14.30 -5.38 -8.24
N ASN A 82 13.83 -4.20 -8.65
CA ASN A 82 14.50 -3.36 -9.65
C ASN A 82 15.47 -2.35 -9.05
N ALA A 83 15.41 -2.07 -7.74
CA ALA A 83 16.33 -1.20 -7.02
C ALA A 83 17.68 -1.91 -6.77
N THR A 84 18.38 -2.31 -7.83
CA THR A 84 19.65 -3.06 -7.75
C THR A 84 20.85 -2.24 -7.25
N ALA A 85 20.68 -1.07 -6.62
CA ALA A 85 21.81 -0.20 -6.31
C ALA A 85 21.76 0.63 -5.01
N TYR A 86 20.73 0.52 -4.14
CA TYR A 86 20.67 1.39 -2.94
C TYR A 86 20.10 0.72 -1.68
N ILE A 87 20.46 -0.53 -1.42
CA ILE A 87 20.30 -1.13 -0.08
C ILE A 87 21.67 -1.16 0.60
N ALA A 88 22.16 0.02 0.95
CA ALA A 88 23.01 0.16 2.12
C ALA A 88 22.15 0.79 3.21
N THR A 89 22.13 0.21 4.41
CA THR A 89 21.51 0.69 5.67
C THR A 89 19.97 0.77 5.63
N GLU A 90 19.21 -0.11 6.29
CA GLU A 90 18.73 0.16 7.66
C GLU A 90 18.04 -1.04 8.39
N GLU A 91 18.32 -2.32 8.07
CA GLU A 91 17.69 -3.46 8.79
C GLU A 91 18.65 -4.33 9.64
N LYS A 92 19.81 -3.82 10.09
CA LYS A 92 20.70 -4.56 11.01
C LYS A 92 20.84 -4.04 12.44
N GLU A 93 20.10 -3.02 12.89
CA GLU A 93 20.22 -2.50 14.27
C GLU A 93 19.15 -2.95 15.28
N LEU A 94 18.31 -3.95 15.00
CA LEU A 94 17.44 -4.55 16.03
C LEU A 94 17.52 -6.08 16.13
N ALA A 95 18.73 -6.63 15.97
CA ALA A 95 19.02 -8.03 16.33
C ALA A 95 20.31 -8.19 17.15
N VAL A 96 20.82 -7.11 17.75
CA VAL A 96 21.82 -7.18 18.82
C VAL A 96 21.45 -6.16 19.90
N LYS A 97 20.64 -6.61 20.85
CA LYS A 97 20.71 -6.25 22.27
C LYS A 97 19.84 -7.21 23.06
#